data_AF-A0A0M2PYS4-F1
#
_entry.id   AF-A0A0M2PYS4-F1
#
_cell.length_a   1.000
_cell.length_b   1.000
_cell.length_c   1.000
_cell.angle_alpha   90.00
_cell.angle_beta   90.00
_cell.angle_gamma   90.00
#
_symmetry.space_group_name_H-M   'P 1'
#
loop_
_entity.id
_entity.type
_entity.pdbx_description
1 polymer ?
#
loop_
_entity_poly.entity_id
_entity_poly.type
_entity_poly.pdbx_seq_one_letter_code
_entity_poly.pdbx_strand_id
1 'polypeptide(L)' 'MAMNLIILISALAVAGLIFVWVLNILKATLSTALVVAFIVAALYIIVGVGPQELLGVLLSLPQTLMDLVLGR' A
#
# COMPACT_ATOMS: atom_id res chain seq x y z
N MET A 1 -1.50 -46.89 2.12
CA MET A 1 -0.53 -46.30 1.15
C MET A 1 -1.17 -45.28 0.21
N ALA A 2 -2.33 -45.56 -0.42
CA ALA A 2 -3.01 -44.62 -1.34
C ALA A 2 -3.35 -43.24 -0.72
N MET A 3 -3.82 -43.20 0.53
CA MET A 3 -4.15 -41.94 1.23
C MET A 3 -2.96 -40.98 1.34
N ASN A 4 -1.75 -41.50 1.53
CA ASN A 4 -0.54 -40.67 1.66
C ASN A 4 -0.18 -39.98 0.35
N LEU A 5 -0.40 -40.65 -0.79
CA LEU A 5 -0.18 -40.07 -2.12
C LEU A 5 -1.18 -38.96 -2.41
N ILE A 6 -2.45 -39.14 -2.03
CA ILE A 6 -3.50 -38.13 -2.22
C ILE A 6 -3.17 -36.88 -1.40
N ILE A 7 -2.77 -37.04 -0.13
CA ILE A 7 -2.37 -35.92 0.73
C ILE A 7 -1.15 -35.21 0.15
N LEU A 8 -0.14 -35.96 -0.32
CA LEU A 8 1.07 -35.39 -0.91
C LEU A 8 0.76 -34.55 -2.16
N ILE A 9 -0.06 -35.07 -3.07
CA ILE A 9 -0.46 -34.36 -4.29
C ILE A 9 -1.29 -33.11 -3.94
N SER A 10 -2.20 -33.23 -2.98
CA SER A 10 -3.04 -32.12 -2.54
C SER A 10 -2.21 -31.02 -1.88
N ALA A 11 -1.26 -31.39 -1.03
CA ALA A 11 -0.33 -30.47 -0.39
C ALA A 11 0.56 -29.76 -1.43
N LEU A 12 1.06 -30.48 -2.43
CA LEU A 12 1.85 -29.90 -3.51
C LEU A 12 1.03 -28.90 -4.33
N ALA A 13 -0.22 -29.24 -4.64
CA ALA A 13 -1.13 -28.36 -5.38
C ALA A 13 -1.43 -27.07 -4.61
N VAL A 14 -1.77 -27.19 -3.32
CA VAL A 14 -2.05 -26.02 -2.46
C VAL A 14 -0.80 -25.17 -2.26
N ALA A 15 0.35 -25.78 -1.99
CA ALA A 15 1.62 -25.07 -1.85
C ALA A 15 1.99 -24.30 -3.12
N GLY A 16 1.85 -24.94 -4.30
CA GLY A 16 2.08 -24.28 -5.58
C GLY A 16 1.13 -23.12 -5.83
N LEU A 17 -0.14 -23.26 -5.47
CA LEU A 17 -1.13 -22.19 -5.61
C LEU A 17 -0.82 -20.99 -4.72
N ILE A 18 -0.46 -21.23 -3.44
CA ILE A 18 -0.04 -20.18 -2.52
C ILE A 18 1.25 -19.52 -3.04
N PHE A 19 2.21 -20.29 -3.54
CA PHE A 19 3.45 -19.75 -4.09
C PHE A 19 3.19 -18.76 -5.24
N VAL A 20 2.34 -19.15 -6.21
CA VAL A 20 1.95 -18.26 -7.31
C VAL A 20 1.19 -17.04 -6.80
N TRP A 21 0.29 -17.22 -5.83
CA TRP A 21 -0.48 -16.14 -5.24
C TRP A 21 0.41 -15.10 -4.56
N VAL A 22 1.41 -15.53 -3.79
CA VAL A 22 2.39 -14.64 -3.14
C VAL A 22 3.20 -13.86 -4.18
N LEU A 23 3.65 -14.50 -5.26
CA LEU A 23 4.37 -13.79 -6.33
C LEU A 23 3.49 -12.73 -7.01
N ASN A 24 2.19 -13.01 -7.19
CA ASN A 24 1.25 -12.04 -7.75
C ASN A 24 1.00 -10.87 -6.79
N ILE A 25 0.85 -11.12 -5.49
CA ILE A 25 0.75 -10.07 -4.48
C ILE A 25 2.02 -9.22 -4.47
N LEU A 26 3.20 -9.84 -4.49
CA LEU A 26 4.46 -9.12 -4.48
C LEU A 26 4.57 -8.17 -5.69
N LYS A 27 4.20 -8.64 -6.89
CA LYS A 27 4.14 -7.81 -8.09
C LYS A 27 3.13 -6.67 -7.95
N ALA A 28 1.94 -6.94 -7.41
CA ALA A 28 0.91 -5.92 -7.19
C ALA A 28 1.37 -4.86 -6.18
N THR A 29 2.05 -5.26 -5.11
CA THR A 29 2.60 -4.36 -4.09
C THR A 29 3.73 -3.51 -4.67
N LEU A 30 4.65 -4.11 -5.43
CA LEU A 30 5.72 -3.38 -6.12
C LEU A 30 5.15 -2.36 -7.11
N SER A 31 4.16 -2.75 -7.91
CA SER A 31 3.49 -1.85 -8.84
C SER A 31 2.78 -0.71 -8.12
N THR A 32 2.05 -1.01 -7.04
CA THR A 32 1.37 0.01 -6.24
C THR A 32 2.37 0.96 -5.58
N ALA A 33 3.45 0.44 -4.99
CA ALA A 33 4.50 1.26 -4.38
C ALA A 33 5.18 2.17 -5.41
N LEU A 34 5.41 1.68 -6.63
CA LEU A 34 6.01 2.46 -7.71
C LEU A 34 5.06 3.56 -8.21
N VAL A 35 3.77 3.25 -8.35
CA VAL A 35 2.73 4.25 -8.70
C VAL A 35 2.61 5.31 -7.61
N VAL A 36 2.56 4.92 -6.34
CA VAL A 36 2.53 5.85 -5.21
C VAL A 36 3.79 6.72 -5.20
N ALA A 37 4.98 6.14 -5.38
CA ALA A 37 6.22 6.89 -5.49
C ALA A 37 6.19 7.89 -6.65
N PHE A 38 5.64 7.50 -7.80
CA PHE A 38 5.49 8.39 -8.95
C PHE A 38 4.51 9.53 -8.69
N ILE A 39 3.35 9.26 -8.08
CA ILE A 39 2.38 10.29 -7.70
C ILE A 39 3.00 11.27 -6.69
N VAL A 40 3.69 10.76 -5.67
CA VAL A 40 4.37 11.57 -4.67
C VAL A 40 5.47 12.43 -5.32
N ALA A 41 6.26 11.86 -6.23
CA ALA A 41 7.27 12.60 -6.97
C ALA A 41 6.65 13.69 -7.87
N ALA A 42 5.54 13.39 -8.55
CA ALA A 42 4.83 14.35 -9.37
C ALA A 42 4.25 15.50 -8.52
N LEU A 43 3.65 15.20 -7.36
CA LEU A 43 3.18 16.21 -6.42
C LEU A 43 4.33 17.07 -5.89
N TYR A 44 5.47 16.46 -5.58
CA TYR A 44 6.66 17.19 -5.16
C TYR A 44 7.14 18.17 -6.24
N ILE A 45 7.12 17.76 -7.51
CA ILE A 45 7.52 18.63 -8.63
C ILE A 45 6.51 19.77 -8.88
N ILE A 46 5.20 19.48 -8.79
CA ILE A 46 4.14 20.46 -9.11
C ILE A 46 3.94 21.47 -7.96
N VAL A 47 3.97 21.00 -6.71
CA VAL A 47 3.64 21.81 -5.53
C VAL A 47 4.91 22.30 -4.82
N GLY A 48 6.06 21.63 -5.01
CA GLY A 48 7.34 21.98 -4.39
C GLY A 48 7.49 21.53 -2.93
N VAL A 49 6.52 20.78 -2.40
CA VAL A 49 6.34 20.47 -0.97
C VAL A 49 6.41 18.96 -0.74
N GLY A 50 7.16 18.53 0.26
CA GLY A 50 7.37 17.11 0.57
C GLY A 50 6.11 16.39 1.05
N PRO A 51 5.96 15.07 0.85
CA PRO A 51 4.83 14.30 1.39
C PRO A 51 4.72 14.38 2.91
N GLN A 52 5.85 14.52 3.62
CA GLN A 52 5.86 14.75 5.08
C GLN A 52 5.24 16.10 5.46
N GLU A 53 5.48 17.13 4.65
CA GLU A 53 4.93 18.46 4.87
C GLU A 53 3.42 18.49 4.57
N LEU A 54 2.97 17.78 3.54
CA LEU A 54 1.54 17.60 3.25
C LEU A 54 0.81 16.92 4.42
N LEU A 55 1.41 15.88 5.02
CA LEU A 55 0.85 15.25 6.22
C LEU A 55 0.81 16.20 7.41
N GLY A 56 1.86 17.01 7.61
CA GLY A 56 1.88 18.05 8.63
C GLY A 56 0.76 19.07 8.46
N VAL A 57 0.52 19.53 7.22
CA VAL A 57 -0.58 20.46 6.87
C VAL A 57 -1.93 19.80 7.06
N LEU A 58 -2.11 18.54 6.65
CA LEU A 58 -3.36 17.80 6.83
C LEU A 58 -3.69 17.60 8.32
N LEU A 59 -2.69 17.40 9.17
CA LEU A 59 -2.87 17.26 10.62
C LEU A 59 -3.13 18.60 11.32
N SER A 60 -2.70 19.73 10.73
CA SER A 60 -2.98 21.07 11.26
C SER A 60 -4.28 21.68 10.72
N LEU A 61 -4.85 21.16 9.63
CA LEU A 61 -6.16 21.55 9.10
C LEU A 61 -7.29 21.55 10.15
N PRO A 62 -7.45 20.52 11.01
CA PRO A 62 -8.46 20.54 12.07
C PRO A 62 -8.28 21.72 13.03
N GLN A 63 -7.04 22.07 13.37
CA GLN A 63 -6.73 23.20 14.24
C GLN A 63 -7.03 24.53 13.53
N THR A 64 -6.62 24.68 12.26
CA THR A 64 -6.93 25.89 11.47
C THR A 64 -8.42 26.08 11.29
N LEU A 65 -9.17 25.00 11.05
CA LEU A 65 -10.64 25.04 10.98
C LEU A 65 -11.25 25.38 12.34
N MET A 66 -10.70 24.87 13.45
CA MET A 66 -11.16 25.18 14.80
C MET A 66 -10.92 26.66 15.14
N ASP A 67 -9.76 27.22 14.79
CA ASP A 67 -9.44 28.64 14.99
C ASP A 67 -10.31 29.55 14.10
N LEU A 68 -10.58 29.14 12.85
CA LEU A 68 -11.45 29.89 11.93
C LEU A 68 -12.92 29.88 12.38
N VAL A 69 -13.39 28.77 12.96
CA VAL A 69 -14.76 28.60 13.46
C VAL A 69 -14.95 29.20 14.86
N LEU A 70 -13.94 29.12 15.73
CA LEU A 70 -13.98 29.68 17.09
C LEU A 70 -13.69 31.20 17.13
N GLY A 71 -13.28 31.80 16.01
CA GLY A 71 -13.32 33.25 15.84
C GLY A 71 -12.41 33.99 16.83
N ARG A 72 -11.11 33.85 16.65
CA ARG A 72 -10.14 34.87 17.07
C ARG A 72 -9.39 35.42 15.86
#